data_AF-A0A8T8XBK1-F1
#
_entry.id   AF-A0A8T8XBK1-F1
#
_cell.length_a   1.000
_cell.length_b   1.000
_cell.length_c   1.000
_cell.angle_alpha   90.00
_cell.angle_beta   90.00
_cell.angle_gamma   90.00
#
_symmetry.space_group_name_H-M   'P 1'
#
loop_
_entity.id
_entity.type
_entity.pdbx_description
1 polymer ?
#
loop_
_entity_poly.entity_id
_entity_poly.type
_entity_poly.pdbx_seq_one_letter_code
_entity_poly.pdbx_strand_id
1 'polypeptide(L)'
;LDATAALTQVSSPQAGANVLFLGTTRDTFGARAVAQLSYTAYPPLALKTLAQIAEAAVRAHGLLGVAIAHRLGDVPIGESSIAIAVSAGHRGAAWRAGEEVLERCKARAEIWKREVFVDGGGEWRENRE
;
A
#
# COMPACT_ATOMS: atom_id res chain seq x y z
N LEU A 1 -9.67 -5.33 -1.47
CA LEU A 1 -8.74 -4.69 -2.43
C LEU A 1 -8.78 -5.53 -3.69
N ASP A 2 -9.02 -4.91 -4.84
CA ASP A 2 -9.12 -5.61 -6.12
C ASP A 2 -7.95 -5.15 -7.01
N ALA A 3 -7.07 -6.10 -7.33
CA ALA A 3 -5.88 -5.88 -8.15
C ALA A 3 -6.23 -5.40 -9.56
N THR A 4 -7.27 -5.99 -10.15
CA THR A 4 -7.72 -5.64 -11.50
C THR A 4 -8.30 -4.23 -11.50
N ALA A 5 -9.17 -3.91 -10.54
CA ALA A 5 -9.74 -2.57 -10.43
C ALA A 5 -8.68 -1.48 -10.26
N ALA A 6 -7.65 -1.74 -9.43
CA ALA A 6 -6.54 -0.80 -9.22
C ALA A 6 -5.73 -0.57 -10.52
N LEU A 7 -5.43 -1.63 -11.27
CA LEU A 7 -4.76 -1.52 -12.57
C LEU A 7 -5.61 -0.82 -13.62
N THR A 8 -6.92 -1.10 -13.66
CA THR A 8 -7.86 -0.42 -14.56
C THR A 8 -7.91 1.08 -14.28
N GLN A 9 -7.92 1.48 -13.00
CA GLN A 9 -8.01 2.89 -12.60
C GLN A 9 -6.82 3.73 -13.08
N VAL A 10 -5.62 3.15 -13.17
CA VAL A 10 -4.41 3.86 -13.61
C VAL A 10 -4.10 3.66 -15.10
N SER A 11 -4.84 2.80 -15.79
CA SER A 11 -4.60 2.48 -17.20
C SER A 11 -4.72 3.72 -18.09
N SER A 12 -3.82 3.82 -19.08
CA SER A 12 -3.81 4.91 -20.05
C SER A 12 -3.31 4.40 -21.39
N PRO A 13 -3.87 4.85 -22.54
CA PRO A 13 -3.32 4.57 -23.86
C PRO A 13 -1.87 5.03 -24.06
N GLN A 14 -1.40 5.97 -23.23
CA GLN A 14 -0.02 6.49 -23.25
C GLN A 14 0.92 5.67 -22.35
N ALA A 15 0.41 4.74 -21.54
CA ALA A 15 1.20 3.96 -20.62
C ALA A 15 1.83 2.75 -21.32
N GLY A 16 3.17 2.74 -21.40
CA GLY A 16 3.94 1.57 -21.81
C GLY A 16 4.24 0.61 -20.66
N ALA A 17 3.92 0.98 -19.42
CA ALA A 17 4.07 0.12 -18.25
C ALA A 17 3.03 0.45 -17.16
N ASN A 18 2.50 -0.61 -16.56
CA ASN A 18 1.71 -0.56 -15.33
C ASN A 18 2.38 -1.46 -14.29
N VAL A 19 2.51 -0.98 -13.06
CA VAL A 19 3.09 -1.74 -11.94
C VAL A 19 2.08 -1.75 -10.81
N LEU A 20 1.88 -2.91 -10.20
CA LEU A 20 1.05 -3.11 -9.02
C LEU A 20 1.90 -3.71 -7.90
N PHE A 21 1.87 -3.07 -6.74
CA PHE A 21 2.34 -3.63 -5.48
C PHE A 21 1.14 -4.02 -4.61
N LEU A 22 1.23 -5.19 -3.97
CA LEU A 22 0.28 -5.67 -2.97
C LEU A 22 1.04 -6.01 -1.68
N GLY A 23 0.68 -5.35 -0.58
CA GLY A 23 1.21 -5.67 0.74
C GLY A 23 0.34 -6.74 1.40
N THR A 24 0.79 -7.99 1.39
CA THR A 24 0.01 -9.15 1.83
C THR A 24 0.37 -9.58 3.26
N THR A 25 -0.64 -9.89 4.06
CA THR A 25 -0.45 -10.43 5.42
C THR A 25 0.24 -11.78 5.36
N ARG A 26 1.38 -11.88 6.04
CA ARG A 26 2.11 -13.14 6.24
C ARG A 26 1.58 -13.88 7.47
N ASP A 27 1.80 -15.18 7.51
CA ASP A 27 1.46 -16.07 8.63
C ASP A 27 2.43 -15.98 9.82
N THR A 28 3.53 -15.26 9.65
CA THR A 28 4.62 -15.20 10.61
C THR A 28 5.18 -13.79 10.74
N PHE A 29 5.57 -13.45 11.97
CA PHE A 29 6.38 -12.27 12.28
C PHE A 29 7.52 -12.67 13.22
N GLY A 30 8.76 -12.60 12.72
CA GLY A 30 9.90 -13.24 13.38
C GLY A 30 9.67 -14.75 13.52
N ALA A 31 9.68 -15.26 14.76
CA ALA A 31 9.41 -16.67 15.06
C ALA A 31 7.96 -16.94 15.52
N ARG A 32 7.08 -15.93 15.52
CA ARG A 32 5.73 -16.04 16.06
C ARG A 32 4.68 -16.17 14.96
N ALA A 33 3.72 -17.06 15.17
CA ALA A 33 2.58 -17.26 14.27
C ALA A 33 1.56 -16.11 14.42
N VAL A 34 1.29 -15.44 13.31
CA VAL A 34 0.31 -14.36 13.20
C VAL A 34 -1.02 -14.97 12.76
N ALA A 35 -2.11 -14.64 13.44
CA ALA A 35 -3.47 -15.01 13.04
C ALA A 35 -4.02 -14.03 11.99
N GLN A 36 -3.77 -12.74 12.18
CA GLN A 36 -4.18 -11.66 11.29
C GLN A 36 -3.45 -10.36 11.62
N LEU A 37 -3.56 -9.39 10.70
CA LEU A 37 -3.24 -8.00 10.99
C LEU A 37 -4.53 -7.21 11.19
N SER A 38 -4.51 -6.19 12.04
CA SER A 38 -5.61 -5.26 12.21
C SER A 38 -5.11 -3.84 11.99
N TYR A 39 -5.81 -3.08 11.14
CA TYR A 39 -5.40 -1.72 10.77
C TYR A 39 -6.42 -0.68 11.23
N THR A 40 -5.93 0.39 11.82
CA THR A 40 -6.72 1.57 12.16
C THR A 40 -6.10 2.80 11.53
N ALA A 41 -6.90 3.86 11.34
CA ALA A 41 -6.43 5.10 10.75
C ALA A 41 -7.17 6.30 11.34
N TYR A 42 -6.61 7.49 11.12
CA TYR A 42 -7.34 8.74 11.23
C TYR A 42 -7.74 9.18 9.81
N PRO A 43 -8.94 8.80 9.31
CA PRO A 43 -9.22 8.84 7.88
C PRO A 43 -9.08 10.20 7.20
N PRO A 44 -9.53 11.33 7.80
CA PRO A 44 -9.40 12.64 7.15
C PRO A 44 -7.94 13.01 6.84
N LEU A 45 -7.03 12.72 7.77
CA LEU A 45 -5.62 13.03 7.60
C LEU A 45 -4.92 11.99 6.72
N ALA A 46 -5.22 10.70 6.92
CA ALA A 46 -4.67 9.63 6.10
C ALA A 46 -4.99 9.85 4.60
N LEU A 47 -6.24 10.17 4.25
CA LEU A 47 -6.63 10.47 2.86
C LEU A 47 -5.89 11.68 2.30
N LYS A 48 -5.73 12.75 3.10
CA LYS A 48 -4.96 13.94 2.72
C LYS A 48 -3.49 13.59 2.46
N THR A 49 -2.87 12.83 3.35
CA THR A 49 -1.47 12.40 3.24
C THR A 49 -1.26 11.51 2.01
N LEU A 50 -2.15 10.53 1.78
CA LEU A 50 -2.08 9.66 0.61
C LEU A 50 -2.24 10.43 -0.71
N ALA A 51 -3.16 11.41 -0.77
CA ALA A 51 -3.30 12.28 -1.94
C ALA A 51 -2.03 13.08 -2.22
N GLN A 52 -1.42 13.67 -1.18
CA GLN A 52 -0.14 14.39 -1.32
C GLN A 52 1.00 13.51 -1.81
N ILE A 53 1.06 12.25 -1.36
CA ILE A 53 2.04 11.27 -1.81
C ILE A 53 1.84 10.95 -3.28
N ALA A 54 0.60 10.67 -3.69
CA ALA A 54 0.27 10.37 -5.08
C ALA A 54 0.64 11.53 -6.02
N GLU A 55 0.24 12.75 -5.66
CA GLU A 55 0.57 13.96 -6.41
C GLU A 55 2.09 14.20 -6.53
N ALA A 56 2.83 13.98 -5.43
CA ALA A 56 4.28 14.12 -5.44
C ALA A 56 4.93 13.08 -6.36
N ALA A 57 4.48 11.83 -6.34
CA ALA A 57 4.99 10.76 -7.19
C ALA A 57 4.70 11.01 -8.67
N VAL A 58 3.50 11.52 -9.00
CA VAL A 58 3.15 11.92 -10.37
C VAL A 58 4.14 12.96 -10.89
N ARG A 59 4.40 14.02 -10.11
CA ARG A 59 5.34 15.09 -10.50
C ARG A 59 6.78 14.60 -10.59
N ALA A 60 7.22 13.78 -9.64
CA ALA A 60 8.61 13.32 -9.56
C ALA A 60 8.99 12.33 -10.67
N HIS A 61 8.06 11.47 -11.08
CA HIS A 61 8.33 10.38 -12.04
C HIS A 61 7.65 10.55 -13.40
N GLY A 62 6.83 11.58 -13.59
CA GLY A 62 6.06 11.76 -14.83
C GLY A 62 5.03 10.64 -15.04
N LEU A 63 4.33 10.25 -13.96
CA LEU A 63 3.33 9.18 -14.03
C LEU A 63 2.07 9.65 -14.72
N LEU A 64 1.39 8.71 -15.38
CA LEU A 64 0.11 8.93 -16.03
C LEU A 64 -1.06 8.66 -15.08
N GLY A 65 -0.86 7.81 -14.07
CA GLY A 65 -1.84 7.49 -13.05
C GLY A 65 -1.20 6.86 -11.82
N VAL A 66 -1.80 7.11 -10.66
CA VAL A 66 -1.45 6.51 -9.37
C VAL A 66 -2.75 6.20 -8.63
N ALA A 67 -2.86 4.99 -8.11
CA ALA A 67 -3.91 4.58 -7.18
C ALA A 67 -3.28 4.00 -5.93
N ILE A 68 -3.71 4.48 -4.76
CA ILE A 68 -3.30 3.97 -3.45
C ILE A 68 -4.56 3.61 -2.69
N ALA A 69 -4.66 2.35 -2.26
CA ALA A 69 -5.78 1.88 -1.48
C ALA A 69 -5.26 1.08 -0.28
N HIS A 70 -5.81 1.36 0.91
CA HIS A 70 -5.44 0.68 2.14
C HIS A 70 -6.71 0.19 2.85
N ARG A 71 -6.73 -1.08 3.24
CA ARG A 71 -7.80 -1.70 4.02
C ARG A 71 -7.66 -1.30 5.49
N LEU A 72 -8.79 -1.09 6.15
CA LEU A 72 -8.89 -0.92 7.60
C LEU A 72 -9.64 -2.10 8.22
N GLY A 73 -9.49 -2.28 9.53
CA GLY A 73 -9.99 -3.43 10.25
C GLY A 73 -9.08 -4.66 10.06
N ASP A 74 -9.68 -5.83 10.24
CA ASP A 74 -8.96 -7.10 10.21
C ASP A 74 -8.63 -7.55 8.79
N VAL A 75 -7.41 -8.06 8.63
CA VAL A 75 -6.83 -8.51 7.36
C VAL A 75 -6.26 -9.91 7.57
N PRO A 76 -6.97 -10.95 7.10
CA PRO A 76 -6.52 -12.33 7.22
C PRO A 76 -5.19 -12.59 6.51
N ILE A 77 -4.53 -13.68 6.89
CA ILE A 77 -3.35 -14.21 6.21
C ILE A 77 -3.64 -14.43 4.72
N GLY A 78 -2.69 -14.06 3.87
CA GLY A 78 -2.81 -14.18 2.42
C GLY A 78 -3.62 -13.07 1.77
N GLU A 79 -4.28 -12.20 2.54
CA GLU A 79 -4.98 -11.04 2.00
C GLU A 79 -4.11 -9.78 2.00
N SER A 80 -4.35 -8.91 1.02
CA SER A 80 -3.66 -7.63 0.92
C SER A 80 -4.27 -6.58 1.85
N SER A 81 -3.40 -5.84 2.54
CA SER A 81 -3.73 -4.67 3.34
C SER A 81 -3.58 -3.37 2.56
N ILE A 82 -2.64 -3.30 1.63
CA ILE A 82 -2.38 -2.14 0.78
C ILE A 82 -2.20 -2.57 -0.68
N ALA A 83 -2.73 -1.76 -1.60
CA ALA A 83 -2.49 -1.86 -3.03
C ALA A 83 -1.99 -0.50 -3.57
N ILE A 84 -0.92 -0.52 -4.34
CA ILE A 84 -0.37 0.65 -5.03
C ILE A 84 -0.26 0.29 -6.51
N ALA A 85 -1.05 0.94 -7.36
CA ALA A 85 -0.94 0.82 -8.80
C ALA A 85 -0.40 2.12 -9.39
N VAL A 86 0.51 2.02 -10.35
CA VAL A 86 1.05 3.17 -11.07
C VAL A 86 1.15 2.87 -12.56
N SER A 87 1.03 3.91 -13.39
CA SER A 87 1.23 3.82 -14.83
C SER A 87 2.19 4.89 -15.33
N ALA A 88 3.04 4.53 -16.29
CA ALA A 88 4.02 5.43 -16.88
C ALA A 88 4.29 5.06 -18.35
N GLY A 89 4.86 6.00 -19.11
CA GLY A 89 5.29 5.75 -20.49
C GLY A 89 6.32 4.60 -20.59
N HIS A 90 7.17 4.43 -19.57
CA HIS A 90 8.20 3.39 -19.55
C HIS A 90 8.36 2.73 -18.19
N ARG A 91 8.72 1.44 -18.20
CA ARG A 91 8.86 0.59 -17.00
C ARG A 91 9.76 1.16 -15.91
N GLY A 92 10.82 1.87 -16.27
CA GLY A 92 11.80 2.39 -15.31
C GLY A 92 11.18 3.41 -14.34
N ALA A 93 10.31 4.30 -14.83
CA ALA A 93 9.60 5.25 -14.00
C ALA A 93 8.54 4.55 -13.13
N ALA A 94 7.79 3.60 -13.71
CA ALA A 94 6.75 2.86 -12.98
C ALA A 94 7.31 2.07 -11.78
N TRP A 95 8.42 1.35 -11.95
CA TRP A 95 9.03 0.59 -10.86
C TRP A 95 9.50 1.47 -9.70
N ARG A 96 10.27 2.53 -10.00
CA ARG A 96 10.77 3.45 -8.98
C ARG A 96 9.66 4.17 -8.25
N ALA A 97 8.63 4.60 -8.98
CA ALA A 97 7.48 5.27 -8.40
C ALA A 97 6.69 4.37 -7.45
N GLY A 98 6.43 3.11 -7.83
CA GLY A 98 5.68 2.18 -7.00
C GLY A 98 6.35 1.95 -5.64
N GLU A 99 7.66 1.73 -5.64
CA GLU A 99 8.48 1.60 -4.42
C GLU A 99 8.46 2.90 -3.60
N GLU A 100 8.72 4.04 -4.22
CA GLU A 100 8.73 5.33 -3.51
C GLU A 100 7.37 5.66 -2.87
N VAL A 101 6.26 5.36 -3.56
CA VAL A 101 4.91 5.57 -3.02
C VAL A 101 4.70 4.69 -1.79
N LEU A 102 5.12 3.42 -1.81
CA LEU A 102 5.01 2.51 -0.68
C LEU A 102 5.78 3.05 0.53
N GLU A 103 7.04 3.42 0.34
CA GLU A 103 7.91 3.92 1.39
C GLU A 103 7.37 5.22 2.01
N ARG A 104 6.85 6.13 1.18
CA ARG A 104 6.19 7.35 1.67
C ARG A 104 4.91 7.04 2.44
N CYS A 105 4.12 6.07 2.02
CA CYS A 105 2.92 5.66 2.74
C CYS A 105 3.28 5.10 4.13
N LYS A 106 4.25 4.18 4.19
CA LYS A 106 4.77 3.60 5.44
C LYS A 106 5.30 4.67 6.40
N ALA A 107 6.03 5.65 5.88
CA ALA A 107 6.67 6.68 6.68
C ALA A 107 5.71 7.78 7.18
N ARG A 108 4.61 8.06 6.46
CA ARG A 108 3.82 9.28 6.68
C ARG A 108 2.32 9.05 6.89
N ALA A 109 1.74 8.00 6.32
CA ALA A 109 0.30 7.82 6.38
C ALA A 109 -0.13 7.48 7.81
N GLU A 110 -1.21 8.13 8.26
CA GLU A 110 -1.80 7.96 9.59
C GLU A 110 -2.62 6.67 9.66
N ILE A 111 -1.93 5.55 9.45
CA ILE A 111 -2.43 4.19 9.43
C ILE A 111 -1.51 3.33 10.30
N TRP A 112 -2.09 2.70 11.32
CA TRP A 112 -1.37 1.91 12.31
C TRP A 112 -1.74 0.44 12.19
N LYS A 113 -0.72 -0.43 12.32
CA LYS A 113 -0.86 -1.88 12.27
C LYS A 113 -0.78 -2.46 13.67
N ARG A 114 -1.68 -3.41 13.95
CA ARG A 114 -1.60 -4.32 15.08
C ARG A 114 -1.44 -5.74 14.58
N GLU A 115 -0.45 -6.45 15.10
CA GLU A 115 -0.28 -7.88 14.89
C GLU A 115 -1.12 -8.64 15.93
N VAL A 116 -1.91 -9.60 15.46
CA VAL A 116 -2.70 -10.49 16.32
C VAL A 116 -2.10 -11.88 16.19
N PHE A 117 -1.64 -12.46 17.29
CA PHE A 117 -0.94 -13.75 17.28
C PHE A 117 -1.88 -14.91 17.63
N VAL A 118 -1.55 -16.10 17.12
CA VAL A 118 -2.35 -17.33 17.33
C VAL A 118 -2.35 -17.75 18.81
N ASP A 119 -1.24 -17.52 19.51
CA ASP A 119 -1.06 -17.83 20.94
C ASP A 119 -1.74 -16.81 21.88
N GLY A 120 -2.40 -15.79 21.33
CA GLY A 120 -3.05 -14.72 22.06
C GLY A 120 -2.18 -13.47 22.23
N GLY A 121 -2.83 -12.38 22.63
CA GLY A 121 -2.20 -11.05 22.69
C GLY A 121 -2.16 -10.35 21.33
N GLY A 122 -1.67 -9.11 21.32
CA GLY A 122 -1.44 -8.38 20.08
C GLY A 122 -0.59 -7.14 20.30
N GLU A 123 0.33 -6.90 19.38
CA GLU A 123 1.34 -5.85 19.48
C GLU A 123 1.05 -4.76 18.44
N TRP A 124 0.99 -3.51 18.89
CA TRP A 124 0.96 -2.38 17.99
C TRP A 124 2.37 -2.09 17.49
N ARG A 125 2.50 -1.92 16.18
CA ARG A 125 3.79 -1.64 15.53
C ARG A 125 3.65 -0.40 14.66
N GLU A 126 4.70 0.41 14.65
CA GLU A 126 4.86 1.44 13.62
C GLU A 126 5.04 0.76 12.25
N ASN A 127 4.56 1.40 11.19
CA ASN A 127 4.77 0.97 9.81
C ASN A 127 6.20 1.29 9.33
N ARG A 128 7.23 0.91 10.09
CA ARG A 128 8.64 1.03 9.68
C ARG A 128 9.24 -0.36 9.49
N GLU A 129 9.18 -0.86 8.27
CA GLU A 129 10.08 -1.88 7.72
C GLU A 129 10.42 -1.53 6.29
#